data_AF-M0D0N1-F1
#
_entry.id   AF-M0D0N1-F1
#
_cell.length_a   1.000
_cell.length_b   1.000
_cell.length_c   1.000
_cell.angle_alpha   90.00
_cell.angle_beta   90.00
_cell.angle_gamma   90.00
#
_symmetry.space_group_name_H-M   'P 1'
#
loop_
_entity.id
_entity.type
_entity.pdbx_description
1 polymer ?
#
loop_
_entity_poly.entity_id
_entity_poly.type
_entity_poly.pdbx_seq_one_letter_code
_entity_poly.pdbx_strand_id
1 'polypeptide(L)'
;DVPVLCEGGIRERETCAALLGGGADGEPACDLVGMGRPFYAEPRLGARLLRTGDERHGVRALCESCNNCTVPQVTGAPGICRTPSVVRERARLETEGVYRREAADGE
;
A
#
# COMPACT_ATOMS: atom_id res chain seq x y z
N ASP A 1 -25.24 -8.94 -8.65
CA ASP A 1 -24.54 -7.81 -8.00
C ASP A 1 -23.32 -7.38 -8.79
N VAL A 2 -22.88 -6.14 -8.57
CA VAL A 2 -21.72 -5.53 -9.24
C VAL A 2 -20.62 -5.34 -8.18
N PRO A 3 -19.36 -5.78 -8.42
CA PRO A 3 -18.27 -5.59 -7.47
C PRO A 3 -17.99 -4.11 -7.17
N VAL A 4 -17.75 -3.79 -5.90
CA VAL A 4 -17.44 -2.46 -5.38
C VAL A 4 -15.96 -2.36 -5.01
N LEU A 5 -15.26 -1.40 -5.59
CA LEU A 5 -13.88 -1.05 -5.25
C LEU A 5 -13.84 0.23 -4.41
N CYS A 6 -13.37 0.13 -3.17
CA CYS A 6 -13.26 1.25 -2.23
C CYS A 6 -11.86 1.86 -2.23
N GLU A 7 -11.79 3.17 -2.41
CA GLU A 7 -10.59 4.00 -2.28
C GLU A 7 -10.89 5.13 -1.29
N GLY A 8 -9.88 5.59 -0.55
CA GLY A 8 -10.16 6.61 0.49
C GLY A 8 -8.96 7.03 1.33
N GLY A 9 -7.73 6.91 0.82
CA GLY A 9 -6.54 7.13 1.65
C GLY A 9 -6.24 5.98 2.60
N ILE A 10 -6.59 4.77 2.20
CA ILE A 10 -6.26 3.53 2.90
C ILE A 10 -4.76 3.31 2.82
N ARG A 11 -4.13 2.97 3.96
CA ARG A 11 -2.67 2.86 4.09
C ARG A 11 -2.20 1.68 4.93
N GLU A 12 -3.11 1.05 5.65
CA GLU A 12 -2.81 0.01 6.65
C GLU A 12 -3.49 -1.30 6.23
N ARG A 13 -2.82 -2.42 6.48
CA ARG A 13 -3.37 -3.74 6.12
C ARG A 13 -4.65 -4.02 6.91
N GLU A 14 -4.68 -3.59 8.17
CA GLU A 14 -5.80 -3.75 9.09
C GLU A 14 -7.03 -3.00 8.58
N THR A 15 -6.87 -1.77 8.08
CA THR A 15 -7.98 -1.04 7.44
C THR A 15 -8.50 -1.78 6.21
N CYS A 16 -7.60 -2.36 5.39
CA CYS A 16 -8.03 -3.16 4.24
C CYS A 16 -8.85 -4.38 4.70
N ALA A 17 -8.36 -5.10 5.70
CA ALA A 17 -9.03 -6.29 6.23
C ALA A 17 -10.42 -5.94 6.79
N ALA A 18 -10.53 -4.84 7.55
CA ALA A 18 -11.81 -4.39 8.09
C ALA A 18 -12.83 -4.05 6.98
N LEU A 19 -12.42 -3.34 5.94
CA LEU A 19 -13.29 -2.97 4.81
C LEU A 19 -13.77 -4.19 4.00
N LEU A 20 -12.99 -5.27 4.00
CA LEU A 20 -13.30 -6.53 3.31
C LEU A 20 -14.08 -7.53 4.20
N GLY A 21 -14.60 -7.10 5.35
CA GLY A 21 -15.40 -7.95 6.24
C GLY A 21 -14.61 -8.69 7.32
N GLY A 22 -13.32 -8.39 7.50
CA GLY A 22 -12.51 -8.90 8.62
C GLY A 22 -12.76 -8.21 9.97
N GLY A 23 -13.76 -7.31 10.05
CA GLY A 23 -14.15 -6.61 11.27
C GLY A 23 -15.12 -7.41 12.16
N ALA A 24 -15.50 -6.84 13.31
CA ALA A 24 -16.33 -7.52 14.32
C ALA A 24 -17.71 -7.96 13.80
N ASP A 25 -18.30 -7.19 12.89
CA ASP A 25 -19.64 -7.45 12.36
C ASP A 25 -19.63 -8.42 11.16
N GLY A 26 -18.45 -8.76 10.62
CA GLY A 26 -18.27 -9.69 9.50
C GLY A 26 -18.76 -9.20 8.13
N GLU A 27 -19.52 -8.11 8.08
CA GLU A 27 -20.10 -7.59 6.84
C GLU A 27 -19.09 -6.74 6.05
N PRO A 28 -18.80 -7.06 4.77
CA PRO A 28 -17.89 -6.29 3.95
C PRO A 28 -18.51 -4.95 3.51
N ALA A 29 -17.73 -3.88 3.59
CA ALA A 29 -18.11 -2.57 3.05
C ALA A 29 -17.86 -2.48 1.52
N CYS A 30 -17.03 -3.36 0.99
CA CYS A 30 -16.65 -3.42 -0.42
C CYS A 30 -16.06 -4.80 -0.77
N ASP A 31 -16.04 -5.12 -2.06
CA ASP A 31 -15.44 -6.36 -2.58
C ASP A 31 -13.92 -6.22 -2.77
N LEU A 32 -13.47 -4.99 -3.03
CA LEU A 32 -12.07 -4.68 -3.32
C LEU A 32 -11.65 -3.41 -2.60
N VAL A 33 -10.41 -3.39 -2.11
CA VAL A 33 -9.75 -2.19 -1.60
C VAL A 33 -8.70 -1.76 -2.60
N GLY A 34 -8.83 -0.52 -3.07
CA GLY A 34 -7.86 0.12 -3.92
C GLY A 34 -6.88 0.99 -3.14
N MET A 35 -5.71 1.22 -3.74
CA MET A 35 -4.75 2.21 -3.28
C MET A 35 -4.10 2.92 -4.47
N GLY A 36 -4.26 4.24 -4.58
CA GLY A 36 -3.51 5.06 -5.55
C GLY A 36 -2.15 5.55 -5.03
N ARG A 37 -2.17 6.67 -4.28
CA ARG A 37 -0.96 7.35 -3.77
C ARG A 37 0.00 6.45 -2.96
N PRO A 38 -0.44 5.44 -2.20
CA PRO A 38 0.46 4.45 -1.59
C PRO A 38 1.43 3.81 -2.58
N PHE A 39 0.98 3.41 -3.78
CA PHE A 39 1.85 2.80 -4.78
C PHE A 39 2.78 3.81 -5.49
N TYR A 40 2.45 5.10 -5.51
CA TYR A 40 3.41 6.14 -5.93
C TYR A 40 4.56 6.30 -4.94
N ALA A 41 4.29 6.13 -3.65
CA ALA A 41 5.30 6.17 -2.59
C ALA A 41 6.15 4.90 -2.58
N GLU A 42 5.51 3.75 -2.77
CA GLU A 42 6.12 2.44 -2.57
C GLU A 42 5.60 1.44 -3.63
N PRO A 43 6.23 1.36 -4.82
CA PRO A 43 5.73 0.53 -5.92
C PRO A 43 5.64 -0.97 -5.59
N ARG A 44 6.47 -1.44 -4.65
CA ARG A 44 6.48 -2.82 -4.17
C ARG A 44 5.72 -3.03 -2.85
N LEU A 45 4.83 -2.09 -2.48
CA LEU A 45 4.06 -2.12 -1.23
C LEU A 45 3.39 -3.48 -0.98
N GLY A 46 2.83 -4.11 -2.02
CA GLY A 46 2.18 -5.42 -1.90
C GLY A 46 3.09 -6.51 -1.31
N ALA A 47 4.41 -6.46 -1.54
CA ALA A 47 5.34 -7.43 -0.96
C ALA A 47 5.46 -7.29 0.56
N ARG A 48 5.30 -6.08 1.11
CA ARG A 48 5.28 -5.83 2.56
C ARG A 48 3.89 -6.02 3.16
N LEU A 49 2.88 -5.43 2.53
CA LEU A 49 1.50 -5.40 3.02
C LEU A 49 0.84 -6.80 3.04
N LEU A 50 1.24 -7.68 2.12
CA LEU A 50 0.69 -9.03 1.97
C LEU A 50 1.60 -10.13 2.53
N ARG A 51 2.75 -9.79 3.11
CA ARG A 51 3.68 -10.79 3.64
C ARG A 51 3.03 -11.55 4.80
N THR A 52 2.83 -12.85 4.61
CA THR A 52 2.33 -13.77 5.63
C THR A 52 3.42 -14.09 6.66
N GLY A 53 3.06 -14.23 7.94
CA GLY A 53 3.98 -14.65 9.00
C GLY A 53 4.80 -13.54 9.66
N ASP A 54 4.68 -12.29 9.21
CA ASP A 54 5.21 -11.14 9.95
C ASP A 54 4.11 -10.66 10.90
N GLU A 55 4.19 -11.04 12.18
CA GLU A 55 3.27 -10.59 13.27
C GLU A 55 3.40 -9.09 13.57
N ARG A 56 4.02 -8.32 12.68
CA ARG A 56 4.05 -6.86 12.76
C ARG A 56 2.67 -6.33 12.41
N HIS A 57 1.77 -6.38 13.39
CA HIS A 57 0.63 -5.48 13.44
C HIS A 57 1.10 -4.05 13.11
N GLY A 58 0.40 -3.38 12.20
CA GLY A 58 0.70 -2.00 11.81
C GLY A 58 1.59 -1.85 10.58
N VAL A 59 1.64 -2.81 9.65
CA VAL A 59 2.27 -2.58 8.34
C VAL A 59 1.49 -1.50 7.59
N ARG A 60 2.14 -0.34 7.47
CA ARG A 60 1.60 0.85 6.81
C ARG A 60 2.43 1.25 5.59
N ALA A 61 1.75 1.72 4.55
CA ALA A 61 2.36 2.33 3.39
C ALA A 61 3.17 3.58 3.76
N LEU A 62 4.28 3.81 3.06
CA LEU A 62 5.12 5.01 3.27
C LEU A 62 4.43 6.34 2.89
N CYS A 63 3.28 6.31 2.22
CA CYS A 63 2.58 7.53 1.79
C CYS A 63 2.07 8.36 2.99
N GLU A 64 2.63 9.56 3.16
CA GLU A 64 2.24 10.53 4.21
C GLU A 64 1.02 11.39 3.87
N SER A 65 0.30 11.12 2.76
CA SER A 65 -0.85 11.93 2.30
C SER A 65 -0.57 13.40 1.96
N CYS A 66 0.70 13.79 1.81
CA CYS A 66 1.09 15.19 1.64
C CYS A 66 0.79 15.81 0.25
N ASN A 67 0.23 15.07 -0.69
CA ASN A 67 -0.15 15.55 -2.04
C ASN A 67 0.99 16.18 -2.88
N ASN A 68 2.27 16.00 -2.51
CA ASN A 68 3.42 16.38 -3.35
C ASN A 68 3.44 15.66 -4.72
N CYS A 69 2.64 14.61 -4.88
CA CYS A 69 2.42 13.93 -6.15
C CYS A 69 1.32 14.60 -7.01
N THR A 70 0.35 15.28 -6.39
CA THR A 70 -0.87 15.78 -7.04
C THR A 70 -0.60 16.97 -7.94
N VAL A 71 0.09 18.01 -7.44
CA VAL A 71 0.36 19.23 -8.22
C VAL A 71 1.11 18.93 -9.52
N PRO A 72 2.17 18.10 -9.54
CA PRO A 72 2.80 17.73 -10.80
C PRO A 72 1.92 16.85 -11.71
N GLN A 73 1.07 15.99 -11.15
CA GLN A 73 0.18 15.14 -11.94
C GLN A 73 -0.88 15.94 -12.69
N VAL A 74 -1.46 16.98 -12.06
CA VAL A 74 -2.43 17.84 -12.76
C VAL A 74 -1.80 18.65 -13.89
N THR A 75 -0.47 18.80 -13.89
CA THR A 75 0.28 19.39 -15.02
C THR A 75 0.80 18.35 -16.01
N GLY A 76 0.36 17.09 -15.92
CA GLY A 76 0.73 16.01 -16.85
C GLY A 76 1.99 15.20 -16.49
N ALA A 77 2.65 15.47 -15.36
CA ALA A 77 3.79 14.68 -14.93
C ALA A 77 3.35 13.30 -14.40
N PRO A 78 4.22 12.26 -14.45
CA PRO A 78 3.86 10.93 -13.98
C PRO A 78 3.57 10.88 -12.47
N GLY A 79 2.72 9.93 -12.10
CA GLY A 79 2.38 9.57 -10.73
C GLY A 79 3.54 8.92 -10.00
N ILE A 80 4.34 9.76 -9.33
CA ILE A 80 5.47 9.34 -8.49
C ILE A 80 5.48 10.15 -7.20
N CYS A 81 5.95 9.56 -6.11
CA CYS A 81 6.21 10.32 -4.90
C CYS A 81 7.45 11.19 -5.07
N ARG A 82 7.34 12.45 -4.63
CA ARG A 82 8.40 13.47 -4.71
C ARG A 82 8.84 13.95 -3.32
N THR A 83 8.29 13.36 -2.26
CA THR A 83 8.62 13.72 -0.88
C THR A 83 9.95 13.11 -0.49
N PRO A 84 11.00 13.91 -0.20
CA PRO A 84 12.34 13.37 -0.01
C PRO A 84 12.48 12.38 1.16
N SER A 85 11.77 12.59 2.28
CA SER A 85 11.77 11.65 3.41
C SER A 85 11.25 10.27 2.98
N VAL A 86 10.10 10.24 2.32
CA VAL A 86 9.46 9.02 1.80
C VAL A 86 10.35 8.29 0.79
N VAL A 87 10.98 9.03 -0.14
CA VAL A 87 11.86 8.44 -1.16
C VAL A 87 13.12 7.84 -0.51
N ARG A 88 13.73 8.52 0.46
CA ARG A 88 14.88 8.00 1.21
C ARG A 88 14.53 6.75 2.00
N GLU A 89 13.38 6.76 2.67
CA GLU A 89 12.92 5.61 3.45
C GLU A 89 12.64 4.40 2.55
N ARG A 90 12.01 4.61 1.39
CA ARG A 90 11.85 3.55 0.40
C ARG A 90 13.20 2.95 -0.02
N ALA A 91 14.19 3.79 -0.32
CA ALA A 91 15.52 3.34 -0.72
C ALA A 91 16.24 2.55 0.39
N ARG A 92 16.05 2.94 1.66
CA ARG A 92 16.53 2.19 2.83
C ARG A 92 15.93 0.79 2.87
N LEU A 93 14.60 0.67 2.77
CA LEU A 93 13.91 -0.63 2.76
C LEU A 93 14.30 -1.51 1.56
N GLU A 94 14.54 -0.91 0.40
CA GLU A 94 15.05 -1.63 -0.79
C GLU A 94 16.45 -2.19 -0.54
N THR A 95 17.34 -1.39 0.05
CA THR A 95 18.71 -1.80 0.41
C THR A 95 18.71 -2.92 1.45
N GLU A 96 17.81 -2.83 2.45
CA GLU A 96 17.60 -3.87 3.45
C GLU A 96 16.95 -5.14 2.88
N GLY A 97 16.51 -5.11 1.62
CA GLY A 97 15.91 -6.25 0.95
C GLY A 97 14.50 -6.58 1.41
N VAL A 98 13.80 -5.65 2.06
CA VAL A 98 12.47 -5.88 2.65
C VAL A 98 11.44 -6.33 1.60
N TYR A 99 11.65 -5.96 0.33
CA TYR A 99 10.77 -6.34 -0.79
C TYR A 99 11.16 -7.64 -1.49
N ARG A 100 12.29 -8.28 -1.14
CA ARG A 100 12.67 -9.55 -1.74
C ARG A 100 11.69 -10.62 -1.27
N ARG A 101 11.08 -11.30 -2.23
CA ARG A 101 10.42 -12.58 -1.96
C ARG A 101 11.52 -13.63 -1.91
N GLU A 102 11.46 -14.52 -0.91
CA GLU A 102 12.18 -15.78 -1.00
C GLU A 102 11.69 -16.44 -2.30
N ALA A 103 12.62 -16.94 -3.12
CA ALA A 103 12.21 -17.72 -4.27
C ALA A 103 11.35 -18.86 -3.72
N ALA A 104 10.16 -19.07 -4.28
CA ALA A 104 9.49 -20.33 -4.04
C ALA A 104 10.47 -21.39 -4.54
N ASP A 105 11.04 -22.17 -3.63
CA ASP A 105 11.84 -23.33 -3.99
C ASP A 105 10.97 -24.14 -4.95
N GLY A 106 11.45 -24.22 -6.19
CA GLY A 106 10.70 -24.86 -7.26
C GLY A 106 10.57 -26.34 -6.96
N GLU A 107 9.33 -26.81 -6.86
CA GLU A 107 8.95 -28.20 -6.99
C GLU A 107 7.79 -28.32 -8.00
#